data_AF-A0A7S4KPZ7-F1
#
_entry.id   AF-A0A7S4KPZ7-F1
#
_cell.length_a   1.000
_cell.length_b   1.000
_cell.length_c   1.000
_cell.angle_alpha   90.00
_cell.angle_beta   90.00
_cell.angle_gamma   90.00
#
_symmetry.space_group_name_H-M   'P 1'
#
loop_
_entity.id
_entity.type
_entity.pdbx_description
1 polymer ?
#
loop_
_entity_poly.entity_id
_entity_poly.type
_entity_poly.pdbx_seq_one_letter_code
_entity_poly.pdbx_strand_id
1 'polypeptide(L)'
;WRVRGTAIVEGLAQRIIRGDVPKNLECKLVSLDMGALVAGAKYRGEFEERLKAVLNEVVEAQGKIVLFIDEIHLVLGAGKTDGAMDAANLLKPLLARGQLRCIGATTLSEYRQHVEKDPAFERRFQQVYVSEPSVADTVSILRGIKGKYEAHHGVRVTDGAIIAAA
;
A
#
# COMPACT_ATOMS: atom_id res chain seq x y z
N TRP A 1 13.51 -8.06 10.44
CA TRP A 1 13.01 -6.95 9.60
C TRP A 1 11.74 -7.40 8.89
N ARG A 2 10.58 -6.79 9.15
CA ARG A 2 9.36 -7.13 8.40
C ARG A 2 9.30 -6.25 7.17
N VAL A 3 9.21 -6.84 5.99
CA VAL A 3 9.01 -6.09 4.74
C VAL A 3 7.67 -5.36 4.84
N ARG A 4 7.70 -4.03 4.73
CA ARG A 4 6.49 -3.23 4.60
C ARG A 4 6.26 -2.93 3.12
N GLY A 5 5.09 -3.31 2.60
CA GLY A 5 4.69 -2.93 1.24
C GLY A 5 4.77 -1.41 1.03
N THR A 6 4.48 -0.64 2.07
CA THR A 6 4.64 0.83 2.14
C THR A 6 6.00 1.30 1.64
N ALA A 7 7.11 0.70 2.10
CA ALA A 7 8.46 1.15 1.72
C ALA A 7 8.78 0.91 0.23
N ILE A 8 8.26 -0.18 -0.34
CA ILE A 8 8.40 -0.47 -1.78
C ILE A 8 7.61 0.54 -2.60
N VAL A 9 6.38 0.85 -2.15
CA VAL A 9 5.51 1.81 -2.82
C VAL A 9 6.08 3.23 -2.73
N GLU A 10 6.66 3.62 -1.59
CA GLU A 10 7.40 4.88 -1.45
C GLU A 10 8.59 4.94 -2.41
N GLY A 11 9.35 3.85 -2.55
CA GLY A 11 10.43 3.74 -3.53
C GLY A 11 9.92 3.92 -4.96
N LEU A 12 8.79 3.30 -5.31
CA LEU A 12 8.13 3.50 -6.60
C LEU A 12 7.71 4.95 -6.81
N ALA A 13 7.10 5.59 -5.81
CA ALA A 13 6.69 6.99 -5.88
C ALA A 13 7.89 7.92 -6.14
N GLN A 14 9.02 7.68 -5.48
CA GLN A 14 10.27 8.43 -5.73
C GLN A 14 10.78 8.24 -7.16
N ARG A 15 10.73 7.00 -7.70
CA ARG A 15 11.12 6.71 -9.08
C ARG A 15 10.21 7.41 -10.08
N ILE A 16 8.90 7.43 -9.85
CA ILE A 16 7.94 8.13 -10.70
C ILE A 16 8.24 9.63 -10.73
N ILE A 17 8.47 10.26 -9.57
CA ILE A 17 8.81 11.69 -9.47
C ILE A 17 10.11 12.01 -10.22
N ARG A 18 11.10 11.10 -10.18
CA ARG A 18 12.38 11.26 -10.89
C ARG A 18 12.29 10.99 -12.39
N GLY A 19 11.15 10.54 -12.90
CA GLY A 19 11.02 10.07 -14.28
C GLY A 19 11.78 8.77 -14.57
N ASP A 20 12.19 8.04 -13.53
CA ASP A 20 12.85 6.72 -13.64
C ASP A 20 11.80 5.60 -13.65
N VAL A 21 10.84 5.73 -14.55
CA VAL A 21 9.80 4.73 -14.83
C VAL A 21 9.48 4.74 -16.32
N PRO A 22 9.02 3.62 -16.90
CA PRO A 22 8.49 3.62 -18.26
C PRO A 22 7.29 4.57 -18.40
N LYS A 23 7.07 5.11 -19.62
CA LYS A 23 6.02 6.11 -19.90
C LYS A 23 4.61 5.71 -19.45
N ASN A 24 4.29 4.42 -19.46
CA ASN A 24 2.98 3.90 -19.03
C ASN A 24 2.79 3.93 -17.48
N LEU A 25 3.84 4.25 -16.73
CA LEU A 25 3.85 4.41 -15.27
C LEU A 25 4.08 5.86 -14.83
N GLU A 26 4.10 6.82 -15.75
CA GLU A 26 4.03 8.26 -15.44
C GLU A 26 2.64 8.60 -14.87
N CYS A 27 2.52 8.51 -13.55
CA CYS A 27 1.25 8.69 -12.83
C CYS A 27 1.48 9.35 -11.47
N LYS A 28 0.41 9.81 -10.83
CA LYS A 28 0.44 10.25 -9.44
C LYS A 28 0.09 9.07 -8.54
N LEU A 29 0.99 8.72 -7.63
CA LEU A 29 0.72 7.71 -6.60
C LEU A 29 0.17 8.41 -5.36
N VAL A 30 -1.00 8.00 -4.89
CA VAL A 30 -1.68 8.60 -3.73
C VAL A 30 -2.01 7.52 -2.72
N SER A 31 -1.62 7.70 -1.46
CA SER A 31 -2.00 6.79 -0.38
C SER A 31 -3.40 7.10 0.13
N LEU A 32 -4.21 6.07 0.32
CA LEU A 32 -5.48 6.15 1.03
C LEU A 32 -5.23 6.04 2.53
N ASP A 33 -5.52 7.11 3.26
CA ASP A 33 -5.45 7.10 4.73
C ASP A 33 -6.82 6.69 5.31
N MET A 34 -6.90 5.44 5.74
CA MET A 34 -8.10 4.91 6.39
C MET A 34 -8.41 5.60 7.72
N GLY A 35 -7.37 6.01 8.46
CA GLY A 35 -7.53 6.73 9.72
C GLY A 35 -8.17 8.09 9.50
N ALA A 36 -7.75 8.82 8.47
CA ALA A 36 -8.33 10.12 8.12
C ALA A 36 -9.79 10.01 7.64
N LEU A 37 -10.15 8.93 6.92
CA LEU A 37 -11.53 8.70 6.50
C LEU A 37 -12.47 8.43 7.68
N VAL A 38 -12.00 7.65 8.66
CA VAL A 38 -12.75 7.33 9.89
C VAL A 38 -12.76 8.50 10.88
N ALA A 39 -11.67 9.28 10.93
CA ALA A 39 -11.55 10.44 11.81
C ALA A 39 -12.63 11.48 11.47
N GLY A 40 -13.55 11.69 12.42
CA GLY A 40 -14.66 12.62 12.25
C GLY A 40 -15.81 12.09 11.40
N ALA A 41 -15.86 10.79 11.08
CA ALA A 41 -17.10 10.13 10.66
C ALA A 41 -17.83 9.65 11.93
N LYS A 42 -18.92 10.32 12.31
CA LYS A 42 -19.75 9.93 13.46
C LYS A 42 -20.67 8.77 13.12
N TYR A 43 -20.97 8.60 11.83
CA TYR A 43 -21.89 7.60 11.31
C TYR A 43 -21.26 6.82 10.15
N ARG A 44 -21.66 5.56 9.97
CA ARG A 44 -21.15 4.68 8.90
C ARG A 44 -21.31 5.29 7.50
N GLY A 45 -22.42 5.98 7.24
CA GLY A 45 -22.70 6.61 5.94
C GLY A 45 -21.72 7.72 5.58
N GLU A 46 -21.24 8.49 6.56
CA GLU A 46 -20.28 9.59 6.30
C GLU A 46 -18.93 9.04 5.80
N PHE A 47 -18.48 7.92 6.34
CA PHE A 47 -17.29 7.24 5.85
C PHE A 47 -17.46 6.78 4.40
N GLU A 48 -18.60 6.13 4.08
CA GLU A 48 -18.86 5.66 2.73
C GLU A 48 -18.90 6.82 1.72
N GLU A 49 -19.50 7.95 2.08
CA GLU A 49 -19.54 9.14 1.24
C GLU A 49 -18.13 9.70 1.00
N ARG A 50 -17.29 9.77 2.03
CA ARG A 50 -15.89 10.19 1.90
C ARG A 50 -15.09 9.24 1.03
N LEU A 51 -15.24 7.93 1.21
CA LEU A 51 -14.58 6.94 0.38
C LEU A 51 -15.05 7.03 -1.08
N LYS A 52 -16.36 7.18 -1.31
CA LYS A 52 -16.91 7.42 -2.66
C LYS A 52 -16.30 8.67 -3.30
N ALA A 53 -16.18 9.77 -2.56
CA ALA A 53 -15.58 11.00 -3.07
C ALA A 53 -14.13 10.78 -3.53
N VAL A 54 -13.31 10.09 -2.72
CA VAL A 54 -11.92 9.76 -3.10
C VAL A 54 -11.89 8.86 -4.32
N LEU A 55 -12.74 7.82 -4.38
CA LEU A 55 -12.79 6.91 -5.51
C LEU A 55 -13.22 7.62 -6.80
N ASN A 56 -14.16 8.55 -6.72
CA ASN A 56 -14.59 9.36 -7.86
C ASN A 56 -13.44 10.23 -8.40
N GLU A 57 -12.67 10.88 -7.52
CA GLU A 57 -11.50 11.68 -7.93
C GLU A 57 -10.46 10.82 -8.67
N VAL A 58 -10.23 9.58 -8.20
CA VAL A 58 -9.32 8.64 -8.87
C VAL A 58 -9.84 8.23 -10.26
N VAL A 59 -11.15 8.00 -10.39
CA VAL A 59 -11.77 7.63 -11.68
C VAL A 59 -11.73 8.81 -12.66
N GLU A 60 -12.04 10.03 -12.18
CA GLU A 60 -11.99 11.26 -12.96
C GLU A 60 -10.57 11.60 -13.44
N ALA A 61 -9.55 11.14 -12.72
CA ALA A 61 -8.16 11.26 -13.16
C ALA A 61 -7.81 10.36 -14.37
N GLN A 62 -8.74 9.55 -14.88
CA GLN A 62 -8.60 8.78 -16.13
C GLN A 62 -7.32 7.93 -16.17
N GLY A 63 -7.03 7.22 -15.08
CA GLY A 63 -5.87 6.33 -14.97
C GLY A 63 -4.53 7.03 -14.70
N LYS A 64 -4.52 8.36 -14.51
CA LYS A 64 -3.35 9.14 -14.09
C LYS A 64 -3.07 9.04 -12.59
N ILE A 65 -4.01 8.54 -11.80
CA ILE A 65 -3.80 8.25 -10.38
C ILE A 65 -3.73 6.75 -10.15
N VAL A 66 -2.75 6.33 -9.34
CA VAL A 66 -2.68 4.99 -8.76
C VAL A 66 -2.89 5.13 -7.26
N LEU A 67 -3.95 4.50 -6.75
CA LEU A 67 -4.28 4.53 -5.33
C LEU A 67 -3.49 3.44 -4.58
N PHE A 68 -2.77 3.81 -3.53
CA PHE A 68 -2.15 2.86 -2.62
C PHE A 68 -3.03 2.65 -1.40
N ILE A 69 -3.30 1.40 -1.06
CA ILE A 69 -4.09 1.03 0.12
C ILE A 69 -3.20 0.11 0.96
N ASP A 70 -2.67 0.64 2.06
CA ASP A 70 -1.99 -0.19 3.05
C ASP A 70 -3.03 -1.04 3.79
N GLU A 71 -2.65 -2.25 4.16
CA GLU A 71 -3.55 -3.21 4.78
C GLU A 71 -4.89 -3.37 4.03
N ILE A 72 -4.82 -3.55 2.70
CA ILE A 72 -6.01 -3.56 1.81
C ILE A 72 -7.10 -4.55 2.26
N HIS A 73 -6.72 -5.63 2.94
CA HIS A 73 -7.66 -6.59 3.53
C HIS A 73 -8.62 -5.97 4.56
N LEU A 74 -8.30 -4.83 5.18
CA LEU A 74 -9.22 -4.10 6.06
C LEU A 74 -10.38 -3.49 5.28
N VAL A 75 -10.15 -3.10 4.03
CA VAL A 75 -11.17 -2.53 3.13
C VAL A 75 -11.97 -3.65 2.44
N LEU A 76 -11.33 -4.79 2.18
CA LEU A 76 -11.92 -5.93 1.46
C LEU A 76 -12.60 -6.95 2.37
N GLY A 77 -12.06 -7.16 3.57
CA GLY A 77 -12.40 -8.24 4.51
C GLY A 77 -13.47 -7.86 5.53
N ALA A 78 -14.04 -6.66 5.42
CA ALA A 78 -14.96 -6.06 6.35
C ALA A 78 -16.39 -6.65 6.31
N GLY A 79 -16.52 -7.97 6.26
CA GLY A 79 -17.82 -8.67 6.20
C GLY A 79 -18.04 -9.72 7.31
N LYS A 80 -17.17 -9.80 8.32
CA LYS A 80 -17.22 -10.86 9.36
C LYS A 80 -17.43 -10.38 10.80
N THR A 81 -17.48 -9.07 11.04
CA THR A 81 -17.82 -8.51 12.35
C THR A 81 -18.95 -7.49 12.18
N ASP A 82 -19.85 -7.40 13.17
CA ASP A 82 -21.09 -6.59 13.20
C ASP A 82 -20.91 -5.07 12.99
N GLY A 83 -19.70 -4.61 12.68
CA GLY A 83 -19.32 -3.22 12.45
C GLY A 83 -18.50 -2.95 11.20
N ALA A 84 -18.31 -3.97 10.37
CA ALA A 84 -17.36 -3.88 9.28
C ALA A 84 -17.99 -3.22 8.04
N MET A 85 -17.36 -2.13 7.61
CA MET A 85 -17.76 -1.26 6.51
C MET A 85 -17.66 -1.99 5.17
N ASP A 86 -18.73 -2.10 4.40
CA ASP A 86 -18.72 -2.79 3.10
C ASP A 86 -18.14 -1.91 1.97
N ALA A 87 -16.91 -1.43 2.18
CA ALA A 87 -16.13 -0.72 1.19
C ALA A 87 -15.79 -1.61 -0.03
N ALA A 88 -15.78 -2.94 0.17
CA ALA A 88 -15.63 -3.92 -0.88
C ALA A 88 -16.65 -3.73 -2.02
N ASN A 89 -17.92 -3.47 -1.71
CA ASN A 89 -18.95 -3.22 -2.71
C ASN A 89 -18.73 -1.95 -3.54
N LEU A 90 -18.02 -0.95 -3.00
CA LEU A 90 -17.65 0.26 -3.73
C LEU A 90 -16.48 0.00 -4.68
N LEU A 91 -15.51 -0.81 -4.25
CA LEU A 91 -14.30 -1.12 -5.02
C LEU A 91 -14.55 -2.13 -6.16
N LYS A 92 -15.33 -3.18 -5.91
CA LYS A 92 -15.64 -4.26 -6.87
C LYS A 92 -16.02 -3.75 -8.27
N PRO A 93 -17.02 -2.85 -8.44
CA PRO A 93 -17.44 -2.39 -9.77
C PRO A 93 -16.34 -1.59 -10.48
N LEU A 94 -15.56 -0.79 -9.75
CA LEU A 94 -14.49 0.05 -10.31
C LEU A 94 -13.31 -0.80 -10.78
N LEU A 95 -12.91 -1.80 -9.97
CA LEU A 95 -11.90 -2.79 -10.34
C LEU A 95 -12.36 -3.64 -11.52
N ALA A 96 -13.63 -4.05 -11.54
CA ALA A 96 -14.19 -4.87 -12.62
C ALA A 96 -14.18 -4.16 -13.98
N ARG A 97 -14.42 -2.85 -13.98
CA ARG A 97 -14.37 -2.00 -15.18
C ARG A 97 -12.97 -1.48 -15.53
N GLY A 98 -11.97 -1.77 -14.70
CA GLY A 98 -10.61 -1.25 -14.90
C GLY A 98 -10.49 0.27 -14.70
N GLN A 99 -11.48 0.89 -14.03
CA GLN A 99 -11.53 2.33 -13.77
C GLN A 99 -10.69 2.73 -12.56
N LEU A 100 -10.44 1.78 -11.65
CA LEU A 100 -9.59 1.97 -10.48
C LEU A 100 -8.25 1.25 -10.69
N ARG A 101 -7.16 2.01 -10.75
CA ARG A 101 -5.80 1.47 -10.62
C ARG A 101 -5.38 1.59 -9.16
N CYS A 102 -5.09 0.48 -8.52
CA CYS A 102 -4.59 0.50 -7.15
C CYS A 102 -3.48 -0.52 -6.89
N ILE A 103 -2.71 -0.26 -5.84
CA ILE A 103 -1.74 -1.17 -5.25
C ILE A 103 -2.21 -1.43 -3.82
N GLY A 104 -2.46 -2.69 -3.49
CA GLY A 104 -2.79 -3.11 -2.14
C GLY A 104 -1.60 -3.79 -1.46
N ALA A 105 -1.29 -3.39 -0.23
CA ALA A 105 -0.34 -4.13 0.61
C ALA A 105 -1.10 -4.95 1.67
N THR A 106 -0.70 -6.20 1.87
CA THR A 106 -1.27 -7.10 2.89
C THR A 106 -0.32 -8.26 3.14
N THR A 107 -0.51 -8.98 4.24
CA THR A 107 0.23 -10.20 4.51
C THR A 107 -0.32 -11.36 3.68
N LEU A 108 0.50 -12.39 3.46
CA LEU A 108 0.05 -13.60 2.75
C LEU A 108 -1.14 -14.27 3.46
N SER A 109 -1.13 -14.28 4.79
CA SER A 109 -2.24 -14.84 5.59
C SER A 109 -3.55 -14.09 5.37
N GLU A 110 -3.52 -12.75 5.41
CA GLU A 110 -4.71 -11.91 5.18
C GLU A 110 -5.22 -12.03 3.75
N TYR A 111 -4.32 -12.07 2.76
CA TYR A 111 -4.67 -12.29 1.36
C TYR A 111 -5.46 -13.59 1.19
N ARG A 112 -4.96 -14.70 1.74
CA ARG A 112 -5.64 -16.01 1.69
C ARG A 112 -6.97 -16.03 2.43
N GLN A 113 -7.10 -15.24 3.49
CA GLN A 113 -8.31 -15.21 4.32
C GLN A 113 -9.42 -14.34 3.72
N HIS A 114 -9.06 -13.23 3.07
CA HIS A 114 -10.01 -12.17 2.70
C HIS A 114 -10.10 -11.89 1.19
N VAL A 115 -9.01 -12.10 0.43
CA VAL A 115 -8.96 -11.73 -1.00
C VAL A 115 -9.09 -12.96 -1.90
N GLU A 116 -8.31 -14.01 -1.64
CA GLU A 116 -8.30 -15.25 -2.42
C GLU A 116 -9.65 -15.99 -2.37
N LYS A 117 -10.41 -15.82 -1.28
CA LYS A 117 -11.74 -16.45 -1.11
C LYS A 117 -12.85 -15.72 -1.86
N ASP A 118 -12.62 -14.50 -2.35
CA ASP A 118 -13.61 -13.74 -3.12
C ASP A 118 -13.23 -13.77 -4.62
N PRO A 119 -13.98 -14.52 -5.46
CA PRO A 119 -13.68 -14.64 -6.89
C PRO A 119 -13.68 -13.31 -7.65
N ALA A 120 -14.36 -12.28 -7.14
CA ALA A 120 -14.38 -10.97 -7.77
C ALA A 120 -13.05 -10.24 -7.59
N PHE A 121 -12.36 -10.44 -6.46
CA PHE A 121 -11.05 -9.83 -6.20
C PHE A 121 -9.90 -10.70 -6.71
N GLU A 122 -9.96 -12.01 -6.53
CA GLU A 122 -8.92 -12.95 -6.97
C GLU A 122 -8.58 -12.77 -8.46
N ARG A 123 -9.59 -12.58 -9.31
CA ARG A 123 -9.40 -12.42 -10.76
C ARG A 123 -8.96 -11.01 -11.19
N ARG A 124 -8.90 -10.05 -10.27
CA ARG A 124 -8.60 -8.63 -10.54
C ARG A 124 -7.30 -8.16 -9.94
N PHE A 125 -6.84 -8.81 -8.88
CA PHE A 125 -5.52 -8.57 -8.31
C PHE A 125 -4.50 -9.53 -8.91
N GLN A 126 -3.38 -8.99 -9.37
CA GLN A 126 -2.19 -9.76 -9.65
C GLN A 126 -1.35 -9.84 -8.38
N GLN A 127 -1.13 -11.04 -7.86
CA GLN A 127 -0.25 -11.23 -6.71
C GLN A 127 1.21 -10.98 -7.11
N VAL A 128 1.87 -10.10 -6.36
CA VAL A 128 3.32 -9.90 -6.39
C VAL A 128 3.84 -10.30 -5.02
N TYR A 129 4.51 -11.45 -4.95
CA TYR A 129 5.08 -11.92 -3.69
C TYR A 129 6.37 -11.17 -3.39
N VAL A 130 6.46 -10.65 -2.17
CA VAL A 130 7.67 -9.99 -1.68
C VAL A 130 8.18 -10.79 -0.49
N SER A 131 9.31 -11.46 -0.67
CA SER A 131 9.99 -12.18 0.39
C SER A 131 10.77 -11.23 1.28
N GLU A 132 11.09 -11.68 2.49
CA GLU A 132 12.05 -10.99 3.34
C GLU A 132 13.42 -10.90 2.65
N PRO A 133 14.16 -9.79 2.86
CA PRO A 133 15.50 -9.63 2.30
C PRO A 133 16.44 -10.71 2.86
N SER A 134 17.41 -11.13 2.07
CA SER A 134 18.50 -11.96 2.60
C SER A 134 19.34 -11.18 3.61
N VAL A 135 20.21 -11.86 4.36
CA VAL A 135 21.18 -11.18 5.25
C VAL A 135 22.04 -10.19 4.46
N ALA A 136 22.52 -10.58 3.27
CA ALA A 136 23.34 -9.72 2.42
C ALA A 136 22.57 -8.48 1.91
N ASP A 137 21.30 -8.65 1.55
CA ASP A 137 20.43 -7.53 1.17
C ASP A 137 20.18 -6.61 2.37
N THR A 138 19.95 -7.19 3.56
CA THR A 138 19.72 -6.45 4.81
C THR A 138 20.94 -5.61 5.17
N VAL A 139 22.15 -6.17 5.09
CA VAL A 139 23.40 -5.40 5.26
C VAL A 139 23.48 -4.24 4.26
N SER A 140 23.14 -4.47 2.99
CA SER A 140 23.18 -3.45 1.95
C SER A 140 22.16 -2.33 2.21
N ILE A 141 20.93 -2.69 2.64
CA ILE A 141 19.88 -1.75 3.04
C ILE A 141 20.35 -0.91 4.23
N LEU A 142 20.87 -1.55 5.28
CA LEU A 142 21.37 -0.89 6.49
C LEU A 142 22.50 0.10 6.18
N ARG A 143 23.44 -0.28 5.30
CA ARG A 143 24.49 0.63 4.82
C ARG A 143 23.92 1.83 4.07
N GLY A 144 22.87 1.62 3.26
CA GLY A 144 22.20 2.71 2.53
C GLY A 144 21.50 3.73 3.45
N ILE A 145 20.98 3.29 4.59
CA ILE A 145 20.32 4.19 5.57
C ILE A 145 21.27 4.72 6.65
N LYS A 146 22.47 4.13 6.80
CA LYS A 146 23.48 4.47 7.82
C LYS A 146 23.66 5.98 7.97
N GLY A 147 23.94 6.69 6.88
CA GLY A 147 24.24 8.13 6.94
C GLY A 147 23.09 8.98 7.49
N LYS A 148 21.83 8.57 7.26
CA LYS A 148 20.66 9.24 7.83
C LYS A 148 20.59 9.08 9.35
N TYR A 149 20.88 7.88 9.86
CA TYR A 149 20.86 7.61 11.30
C TYR A 149 22.05 8.24 12.03
N GLU A 150 23.24 8.22 11.44
CA GLU A 150 24.42 8.90 11.99
C GLU A 150 24.16 10.40 12.13
N ALA A 151 23.59 11.05 11.10
CA ALA A 151 23.24 12.46 11.14
C ALA A 151 22.15 12.77 12.17
N HIS A 152 21.12 11.91 12.29
CA HIS A 152 20.03 12.11 13.23
C HIS A 152 20.46 11.97 14.70
N HIS A 153 21.34 11.01 15.00
CA HIS A 153 21.75 10.70 16.37
C HIS A 153 23.10 11.29 16.78
N GLY A 154 23.87 11.86 15.85
CA GLY A 154 25.21 12.40 16.13
C GLY A 154 26.24 11.33 16.48
N VAL A 155 26.05 10.10 16.01
CA VAL A 155 26.94 8.96 16.29
C VAL A 155 27.59 8.44 15.00
N ARG A 156 28.65 7.64 15.16
CA ARG A 156 29.18 6.82 14.06
C ARG A 156 28.77 5.37 14.22
N VAL A 157 28.19 4.79 13.18
CA VAL A 157 27.79 3.39 13.12
C VAL A 157 28.89 2.61 12.40
N THR A 158 29.51 1.67 13.10
CA THR A 158 30.59 0.84 12.53
C THR A 158 30.02 -0.21 11.58
N ASP A 159 30.83 -0.67 10.62
CA ASP A 159 30.39 -1.72 9.70
C ASP A 159 30.11 -3.04 10.42
N GLY A 160 30.89 -3.37 11.46
CA GLY A 160 30.64 -4.52 12.31
C GLY A 160 29.28 -4.46 13.02
N ALA A 161 28.83 -3.28 13.45
CA ALA A 161 27.50 -3.11 14.05
C ALA A 161 26.38 -3.34 13.02
N ILE A 162 26.59 -2.96 11.76
CA ILE A 162 25.62 -3.22 10.68
C ILE A 162 25.52 -4.71 10.40
N ILE A 163 26.64 -5.40 10.27
CA ILE A 163 26.67 -6.85 10.04
C ILE A 163 26.01 -7.60 11.20
N ALA A 164 26.26 -7.19 12.44
CA ALA A 164 25.65 -7.80 13.63
C ALA A 164 24.13 -7.55 13.75
N ALA A 165 23.61 -6.52 13.09
CA ALA A 165 22.19 -6.16 13.13
C ALA A 165 21.35 -6.79 11.99
N ALA A 166 22.00 -7.39 11.00
CA ALA A 166 21.38 -8.01 9.84
C ALA A 166 21.04 -9.48 10.10
#